data_AF-A0A554K9N2-F1
#
_entry.id   AF-A0A554K9N2-F1
#
_cell.length_a   1.000
_cell.length_b   1.000
_cell.length_c   1.000
_cell.angle_alpha   90.00
_cell.angle_beta   90.00
_cell.angle_gamma   90.00
#
_symmetry.space_group_name_H-M   'P 1'
#
loop_
_entity.id
_entity.type
_entity.pdbx_description
1 polymer ?
#
loop_
_entity_poly.entity_id
_entity_poly.type
_entity_poly.pdbx_seq_one_letter_code
_entity_poly.pdbx_strand_id
1 'polypeptide(L)'
;MDKNTTHGKIIFSIIGLVVGLAGGYYYGNSMGMQQGLLQGAAQGVLQGVAQEKQAELARRKEAEKQAAKAVNPFGQTPANPLGNATANPFGNIKVNPFE
;
A
#
# COMPACT_ATOMS: atom_id res chain seq x y z
N MET A 1 -43.40 42.94 33.66
CA MET A 1 -42.34 43.05 32.63
C MET A 1 -42.92 43.83 31.47
N ASP A 2 -42.40 45.01 31.21
CA ASP A 2 -42.90 45.88 30.14
C ASP A 2 -42.58 45.27 28.78
N LYS A 3 -43.55 45.26 27.86
CA LYS A 3 -43.41 44.61 26.55
C LYS A 3 -42.16 45.13 25.82
N ASN A 4 -41.84 46.41 25.90
CA ASN A 4 -40.65 46.99 25.26
C ASN A 4 -39.33 46.40 25.76
N THR A 5 -39.24 46.06 27.04
CA THR A 5 -38.06 45.41 27.63
C THR A 5 -37.93 43.96 27.15
N THR A 6 -39.05 43.25 26.98
CA THR A 6 -39.05 41.88 26.45
C THR A 6 -38.65 41.83 24.97
N HIS A 7 -39.16 42.75 24.14
CA HIS A 7 -38.81 42.82 22.72
C HIS A 7 -37.34 43.24 22.53
N GLY A 8 -36.85 44.20 23.32
CA GLY A 8 -35.44 44.59 23.31
C GLY A 8 -34.51 43.41 23.60
N LYS A 9 -34.82 42.62 24.63
CA LYS A 9 -34.03 41.42 24.98
C LYS A 9 -34.01 40.37 23.86
N ILE A 10 -35.14 40.14 23.19
CA ILE A 10 -35.23 39.20 22.07
C ILE A 10 -34.38 39.69 20.90
N ILE A 11 -34.45 40.98 20.56
CA ILE A 11 -33.66 41.57 19.47
C ILE A 11 -32.16 41.43 19.75
N PHE A 12 -31.69 41.77 20.96
CA PHE A 12 -30.29 41.58 21.33
C PHE A 12 -29.84 40.12 21.29
N SER A 13 -30.71 39.19 21.69
CA SER A 13 -30.42 37.75 21.61
C SER A 13 -30.25 37.27 20.16
N ILE A 14 -31.10 37.74 19.24
CA ILE A 14 -31.02 37.38 17.82
C ILE A 14 -29.73 37.95 17.21
N ILE A 15 -29.40 39.22 17.50
CA ILE A 15 -28.17 39.85 17.00
C ILE A 15 -26.94 39.09 17.49
N GLY A 16 -26.89 38.74 18.78
CA GLY A 16 -25.80 37.95 19.35
C GLY A 16 -25.64 36.59 18.67
N LEU A 17 -26.76 35.91 18.38
CA LEU A 17 -26.75 34.62 17.67
C LEU A 17 -26.18 34.76 16.24
N VAL A 18 -26.66 35.75 15.49
CA VAL A 18 -26.25 35.98 14.09
C VAL A 18 -24.76 36.32 14.02
N VAL A 19 -24.29 37.22 14.89
CA VAL A 19 -22.86 37.61 14.95
C VAL A 19 -21.99 36.43 15.39
N GLY A 20 -22.43 35.66 16.39
CA GLY A 20 -21.73 34.47 16.85
C GLY A 20 -21.58 33.40 15.76
N LEU A 21 -22.65 33.13 15.02
CA LEU A 21 -22.62 32.18 13.90
C LEU A 21 -21.72 32.66 12.77
N ALA A 22 -21.82 33.93 12.37
CA ALA A 22 -21.00 34.49 11.30
C ALA A 22 -19.51 34.50 11.66
N GLY A 23 -19.18 34.95 12.88
CA GLY A 23 -17.81 34.97 13.39
C GLY A 23 -17.23 33.56 13.54
N GLY A 24 -18.01 32.63 14.11
CA GLY A 24 -17.61 31.24 14.26
C GLY A 24 -17.37 30.54 12.92
N TYR A 25 -18.24 30.77 11.94
CA TYR A 25 -18.07 30.22 10.58
C TYR A 25 -16.83 30.78 9.90
N TYR A 26 -16.61 32.09 9.95
CA TYR A 26 -15.44 32.72 9.33
C TYR A 26 -14.13 32.22 9.95
N TYR A 27 -14.05 32.17 11.28
CA TYR A 27 -12.86 31.71 12.00
C TYR A 27 -12.60 30.22 11.76
N GLY A 28 -13.64 29.38 11.87
CA GLY A 28 -13.53 27.94 11.64
C GLY A 28 -13.12 27.60 10.21
N ASN A 29 -13.70 28.29 9.22
CA ASN A 29 -13.37 28.06 7.81
C ASN A 29 -11.93 28.44 7.48
N SER A 30 -11.43 29.57 8.02
CA SER A 30 -10.05 30.00 7.81
C SER A 30 -9.03 29.03 8.41
N MET A 31 -9.27 28.51 9.62
CA MET A 31 -8.35 27.55 10.26
C MET A 31 -8.44 26.15 9.64
N GLY A 32 -9.66 25.70 9.31
CA GLY A 32 -9.88 24.40 8.67
C GLY A 32 -9.21 24.30 7.30
N MET A 33 -9.23 25.37 6.50
CA MET A 33 -8.54 25.39 5.20
C MET A 33 -7.03 25.24 5.33
N GLN A 34 -6.40 25.97 6.25
CA GLN A 34 -4.94 25.89 6.43
C GLN A 34 -4.52 24.50 6.90
N GLN A 35 -5.23 23.92 7.87
CA GLN A 35 -4.93 22.57 8.34
C GLN A 35 -5.21 21.50 7.29
N GLY A 36 -6.32 21.60 6.57
CA GLY A 36 -6.68 20.66 5.50
C GLY A 36 -5.67 20.68 4.35
N LEU A 37 -5.17 21.86 3.96
CA LEU A 37 -4.19 21.97 2.88
C LEU A 37 -2.81 21.42 3.28
N LEU A 38 -2.36 21.72 4.51
CA LEU A 38 -1.11 21.17 5.04
C LEU A 38 -1.16 19.65 5.20
N GLN A 39 -2.23 19.12 5.77
CA GLN A 39 -2.39 17.67 5.93
C GLN A 39 -2.57 16.96 4.59
N GLY A 40 -3.36 17.53 3.68
CA GLY A 40 -3.57 16.97 2.34
C GLY A 40 -2.28 16.93 1.52
N ALA A 41 -1.47 18.00 1.56
CA ALA A 41 -0.17 18.03 0.87
C ALA A 41 0.81 17.01 1.47
N ALA A 42 0.90 16.93 2.80
CA ALA A 42 1.80 15.98 3.47
C ALA A 42 1.39 14.51 3.20
N GLN A 43 0.09 14.21 3.24
CA GLN A 43 -0.42 12.86 2.96
C GLN A 43 -0.26 12.48 1.49
N GLY A 44 -0.49 13.41 0.56
CA GLY A 44 -0.32 13.19 -0.88
C GLY A 44 1.13 12.85 -1.25
N VAL A 45 2.10 13.58 -0.70
CA VAL A 45 3.53 13.31 -0.95
C VAL A 45 3.95 11.96 -0.37
N LEU A 46 3.53 11.63 0.85
CA LEU A 46 3.86 10.34 1.47
C LEU A 46 3.28 9.16 0.69
N GLN A 47 2.03 9.26 0.22
CA GLN A 47 1.42 8.22 -0.61
C GLN A 47 2.11 8.07 -1.96
N GLY A 48 2.41 9.18 -2.64
CA GLY A 48 3.11 9.14 -3.94
C GLY A 48 4.48 8.46 -3.83
N VAL A 49 5.30 8.86 -2.86
CA VAL A 49 6.64 8.29 -2.66
C VAL A 49 6.60 6.82 -2.24
N ALA A 50 5.64 6.43 -1.39
CA ALA A 50 5.47 5.03 -1.00
C ALA A 50 5.08 4.14 -2.19
N GLN A 51 4.20 4.66 -3.06
CA GLN A 51 3.71 3.94 -4.22
C GLN A 51 4.79 3.77 -5.29
N GLU A 52 5.60 4.80 -5.53
CA GLU A 52 6.75 4.72 -6.44
C GLU A 52 7.82 3.75 -5.95
N LYS A 53 8.16 3.79 -4.65
CA LYS A 53 9.11 2.83 -4.06
C LYS A 53 8.63 1.39 -4.19
N GLN A 54 7.35 1.13 -3.97
CA GLN A 54 6.80 -0.22 -4.13
C GLN A 54 6.82 -0.67 -5.60
N ALA A 55 6.51 0.21 -6.54
CA ALA A 55 6.59 -0.08 -7.97
C ALA A 55 8.03 -0.33 -8.44
N GLU A 56 9.01 0.42 -7.94
CA GLU A 56 10.43 0.18 -8.24
C GLU A 56 10.93 -1.14 -7.65
N LEU A 57 10.57 -1.44 -6.39
CA LEU A 57 10.92 -2.71 -5.76
C LEU A 57 10.27 -3.90 -6.47
N ALA A 58 9.03 -3.77 -6.96
CA ALA A 58 8.38 -4.80 -7.74
C ALA A 58 9.13 -5.04 -9.07
N ARG A 59 9.45 -3.97 -9.82
CA ARG A 59 10.23 -4.07 -11.06
C ARG A 59 11.62 -4.66 -10.84
N ARG A 60 12.31 -4.27 -9.76
CA ARG A 60 13.62 -4.85 -9.40
C ARG A 60 13.51 -6.33 -9.07
N LYS A 61 12.52 -6.74 -8.28
CA LYS A 61 12.28 -8.16 -7.96
C LYS A 61 11.92 -8.99 -9.19
N GLU A 62 11.17 -8.42 -10.13
CA GLU A 62 10.86 -9.08 -11.41
C GLU A 62 12.11 -9.23 -12.27
N ALA A 63 12.92 -8.18 -12.40
CA ALA A 63 14.19 -8.23 -13.11
C ALA A 63 15.17 -9.23 -12.48
N GLU A 64 15.25 -9.27 -11.16
CA GLU A 64 16.09 -10.21 -10.41
C GLU A 64 15.60 -11.66 -10.58
N LYS A 65 14.29 -11.91 -10.57
CA LYS A 65 13.72 -13.24 -10.89
C LYS A 65 14.01 -13.66 -12.32
N GLN A 66 13.97 -12.74 -13.28
CA GLN A 66 14.30 -13.04 -14.68
C GLN A 66 15.78 -13.34 -14.85
N ALA A 67 16.66 -12.56 -14.21
CA ALA A 67 18.09 -12.81 -14.19
C ALA A 67 18.41 -14.15 -13.51
N ALA A 68 17.78 -14.45 -12.36
CA ALA A 68 17.95 -15.72 -11.68
C ALA A 68 17.48 -16.91 -12.53
N LYS A 69 16.37 -16.77 -13.28
CA LYS A 69 15.92 -17.80 -14.23
C LYS A 69 16.87 -17.98 -15.42
N ALA A 70 17.45 -16.89 -15.92
CA ALA A 70 18.39 -16.94 -17.03
C ALA A 70 19.74 -17.55 -16.63
N VAL A 71 20.18 -17.32 -15.39
CA VAL A 71 21.46 -17.82 -14.88
C VAL A 71 21.34 -19.19 -14.23
N ASN A 72 20.15 -19.65 -13.82
CA ASN A 72 19.97 -20.96 -13.19
C ASN A 72 20.24 -22.10 -14.18
N PRO A 73 21.38 -22.81 -14.04
CA PRO A 73 21.78 -23.86 -14.97
C PRO A 73 20.96 -25.15 -14.79
N PHE A 74 20.12 -25.24 -13.76
CA PHE A 74 19.23 -26.38 -13.48
C PHE A 74 17.79 -26.17 -13.94
N GLY A 75 17.45 -24.98 -14.46
CA GLY A 75 16.09 -24.64 -14.90
C GLY A 75 15.78 -25.04 -16.34
N GLN A 76 16.80 -25.33 -17.15
CA GLN A 76 16.65 -25.75 -18.54
C GLN A 76 16.87 -27.26 -18.61
N THR A 77 15.78 -27.99 -18.82
CA THR A 77 15.68 -29.46 -18.91
C THR A 77 15.84 -30.23 -17.59
N PRO A 78 14.87 -31.08 -17.18
CA PRO A 78 15.13 -32.20 -16.29
C PRO A 78 15.88 -33.28 -17.08
N ALA A 79 17.07 -32.96 -17.60
CA ALA A 79 17.99 -33.98 -18.06
C ALA A 79 18.59 -34.62 -16.80
N ASN A 80 17.78 -35.40 -16.08
CA ASN A 80 18.30 -36.30 -15.08
C ASN A 80 19.29 -37.21 -15.82
N PRO A 81 20.60 -37.17 -15.53
CA PRO A 81 21.56 -38.05 -16.18
C PRO A 81 21.28 -39.53 -15.86
N LEU A 82 20.41 -39.80 -14.87
CA LEU A 82 19.90 -41.11 -14.49
C LEU A 82 18.45 -41.35 -14.95
N GLY A 83 17.88 -40.46 -15.77
CA GLY A 83 16.45 -40.43 -16.10
C GLY A 83 15.92 -41.70 -16.77
N ASN A 84 16.80 -42.48 -17.40
CA ASN A 84 16.50 -43.80 -17.96
C ASN A 84 17.51 -44.88 -17.51
N ALA A 85 18.17 -44.70 -16.36
CA ALA A 85 19.10 -45.69 -15.82
C ALA A 85 18.35 -46.79 -15.04
N THR A 86 17.39 -47.47 -15.67
CA THR A 86 16.82 -48.73 -15.14
C THR A 86 17.61 -49.94 -15.62
N ALA A 87 18.59 -49.76 -16.50
CA ALA A 87 19.58 -50.79 -16.80
C ALA A 87 20.52 -50.95 -15.60
N ASN A 88 20.16 -51.83 -14.66
CA ASN A 88 21.07 -52.28 -13.61
C ASN A 88 22.32 -52.89 -14.30
N PRO A 89 23.51 -52.29 -14.17
CA PRO A 89 24.72 -52.75 -14.85
C PRO A 89 25.19 -54.13 -14.39
N PHE A 90 24.66 -54.63 -13.27
CA PHE A 90 24.94 -55.94 -12.72
C PHE A 90 23.83 -56.98 -12.98
N GLY A 91 22.81 -56.63 -13.76
CA GLY A 91 21.64 -57.50 -13.99
C GLY A 91 21.94 -58.81 -14.72
N ASN A 92 23.10 -58.93 -15.36
CA ASN A 92 23.47 -60.07 -16.20
C ASN A 92 24.67 -60.89 -15.69
N ILE A 93 25.04 -60.74 -14.42
CA ILE A 93 26.19 -61.46 -13.85
C ILE A 93 25.69 -62.74 -13.17
N LYS A 94 26.12 -63.91 -13.67
CA LYS A 94 25.85 -65.20 -13.03
C LYS A 94 26.56 -65.23 -11.67
N VAL A 95 25.79 -65.05 -10.60
CA VAL A 95 26.30 -64.94 -9.22
C VAL A 95 26.82 -66.28 -8.68
N ASN A 96 26.54 -67.40 -9.36
CA ASN A 96 27.01 -68.72 -8.95
C ASN A 96 28.10 -69.28 -9.89
N PRO A 97 29.38 -69.32 -9.45
CA PRO A 97 30.50 -69.86 -10.22
C PRO A 97 30.63 -71.39 -10.18
N PHE A 98 29.73 -72.12 -9.48
CA PHE A 98 29.77 -73.57 -9.34
C PHE A 98 28.60 -74.31 -10.02
N GLU A 99 27.87 -73.64 -10.90
CA GLU A 99 26.94 -74.27 -11.87
C GLU A 99 27.54 -74.36 -13.26
#